data_AF-A0A9P1N7E9-F1
#
_entry.id   AF-A0A9P1N7E9-F1
#
_cell.length_a   1.000
_cell.length_b   1.000
_cell.length_c   1.000
_cell.angle_alpha   90.00
_cell.angle_beta   90.00
_cell.angle_gamma   90.00
#
_symmetry.space_group_name_H-M   'P 1'
#
loop_
_entity.id
_entity.type
_entity.pdbx_description
1 polymer ?
#
loop_
_entity_poly.entity_id
_entity_poly.type
_entity_poly.pdbx_seq_one_letter_code
_entity_poly.pdbx_strand_id
1 'polypeptide(L)'
;MLFENYLSSVWKFIITPPWMSVCGFGIIYNFAAIDSGSFILILLANGTTIIILVEHRMRSVISLIHRKIARIARFMKYFYTVTQFLVIFCFLLAYEDFREQTDYKLQLNETDGPIPNFIYCENCLVFKLDSQNTINFAISSTFSVLIAGNAILLMAFSSYYALSSNSAIFSKRTILVQKSFLQSLFIQIGVHMLFLAAPILFFFFAFLLRLSMEKWQIFMHFLTICFFQHGSFSTIAMLSTNKQLKRNLIQFFRKIRQRLNWSSNTEADNKLRNIFAV
;
A
#
# COMPACT_ATOMS: atom_id res chain seq x y z
N MET A 1 -0.34 -1.84 8.02
CA MET A 1 -1.18 -2.34 9.13
C MET A 1 -2.62 -1.84 9.06
N LEU A 2 -2.95 -0.54 9.23
CA LEU A 2 -4.36 -0.08 9.13
C LEU A 2 -5.03 -0.48 7.80
N PHE A 3 -4.32 -0.25 6.69
CA PHE A 3 -4.82 -0.60 5.37
C PHE A 3 -4.97 -2.09 5.14
N GLU A 4 -4.01 -2.91 5.56
CA GLU A 4 -4.12 -4.37 5.48
C GLU A 4 -5.22 -4.94 6.37
N ASN A 5 -5.42 -4.37 7.56
CA ASN A 5 -6.51 -4.77 8.45
C ASN A 5 -7.86 -4.42 7.83
N TYR A 6 -7.99 -3.23 7.23
CA TYR A 6 -9.18 -2.85 6.48
C TYR A 6 -9.44 -3.82 5.33
N LEU A 7 -8.41 -4.10 4.53
CA LEU A 7 -8.48 -5.02 3.40
C LEU A 7 -8.82 -6.46 3.79
N SER A 8 -8.20 -6.98 4.84
CA SER A 8 -8.33 -8.38 5.26
C SER A 8 -9.52 -8.66 6.17
N SER A 9 -10.05 -7.64 6.86
CA SER A 9 -11.11 -7.84 7.87
C SER A 9 -12.39 -7.09 7.51
N VAL A 10 -12.29 -5.84 7.05
CA VAL A 10 -13.45 -4.98 6.83
C VAL A 10 -14.05 -5.21 5.45
N TRP A 11 -13.23 -5.21 4.39
CA TRP A 11 -13.73 -5.28 3.02
C TRP A 11 -13.57 -6.67 2.37
N LYS A 12 -12.44 -7.37 2.59
CA LYS A 12 -12.12 -8.69 2.00
C LYS A 12 -12.52 -8.80 0.53
N PHE A 13 -12.00 -7.91 -0.30
CA PHE A 13 -12.41 -7.89 -1.70
C PHE A 13 -11.67 -8.90 -2.57
N ILE A 14 -12.29 -9.31 -3.66
CA ILE A 14 -11.64 -10.00 -4.76
C ILE A 14 -11.91 -9.24 -6.06
N ILE A 15 -10.92 -9.22 -6.95
CA ILE A 15 -11.14 -8.75 -8.32
C ILE A 15 -11.60 -9.96 -9.11
N THR A 16 -12.74 -9.89 -9.81
CA THR A 16 -13.22 -10.98 -10.66
C THR A 16 -13.08 -10.62 -12.16
N PRO A 17 -11.99 -11.08 -12.79
CA PRO A 17 -11.89 -11.13 -14.24
C PRO A 17 -12.99 -12.02 -14.87
N PRO A 18 -13.46 -11.74 -16.10
CA PRO A 18 -13.05 -10.61 -16.94
C PRO A 18 -13.77 -9.28 -16.67
N TRP A 19 -14.83 -9.30 -15.86
CA TRP A 19 -15.79 -8.20 -15.73
C TRP A 19 -15.28 -6.96 -14.95
N MET A 20 -13.99 -6.89 -14.63
CA MET A 20 -13.37 -5.79 -13.88
C MET A 20 -14.16 -5.40 -12.62
N SER A 21 -14.72 -6.40 -11.97
CA SER A 21 -15.54 -6.20 -10.78
C SER A 21 -14.74 -6.45 -9.52
N VAL A 22 -15.06 -5.69 -8.48
CA VAL A 22 -14.47 -5.76 -7.15
C VAL A 22 -15.57 -6.17 -6.17
N CYS A 23 -15.50 -7.40 -5.69
CA CYS A 23 -16.52 -7.98 -4.82
C CYS A 23 -16.03 -8.09 -3.38
N GLY A 24 -16.73 -7.46 -2.44
CA GLY A 24 -16.43 -7.53 -1.01
C GLY A 24 -17.11 -8.70 -0.30
N PHE A 25 -16.37 -9.39 0.56
CA PHE A 25 -16.88 -10.47 1.44
C PHE A 25 -16.60 -10.18 2.93
N GLY A 26 -16.33 -8.93 3.26
CA GLY A 26 -15.97 -8.48 4.59
C GLY A 26 -17.20 -8.21 5.48
N ILE A 27 -17.01 -7.46 6.56
CA ILE A 27 -18.07 -7.18 7.54
C ILE A 27 -19.11 -6.20 6.96
N ILE A 28 -18.72 -5.29 6.06
CA ILE A 28 -19.56 -4.22 5.50
C ILE A 28 -19.92 -4.50 4.04
N TYR A 29 -20.14 -5.78 3.70
CA TYR A 29 -20.28 -6.24 2.32
C TYR A 29 -21.37 -5.51 1.52
N ASN A 30 -22.49 -5.08 2.13
CA ASN A 30 -23.62 -4.42 1.45
C ASN A 30 -23.35 -2.98 0.97
N PHE A 31 -22.17 -2.41 1.19
CA PHE A 31 -21.90 -1.00 0.86
C PHE A 31 -20.64 -0.82 0.01
N ALA A 32 -20.51 -1.58 -1.09
CA ALA A 32 -19.31 -1.59 -1.93
C ALA A 32 -18.86 -0.19 -2.39
N ALA A 33 -19.79 0.73 -2.68
CA ALA A 33 -19.46 2.12 -3.04
C ALA A 33 -18.85 2.92 -1.86
N ILE A 34 -19.41 2.78 -0.65
CA ILE A 34 -18.89 3.44 0.56
C ILE A 34 -17.54 2.84 0.96
N ASP A 35 -17.43 1.52 0.88
CA ASP A 35 -16.19 0.79 1.15
C ASP A 35 -15.08 1.17 0.16
N SER A 36 -15.44 1.41 -1.11
CA SER A 36 -14.52 1.92 -2.13
C SER A 36 -14.03 3.33 -1.80
N GLY A 37 -14.90 4.21 -1.30
CA GLY A 37 -14.50 5.54 -0.84
C GLY A 37 -13.52 5.50 0.33
N SER A 38 -13.83 4.69 1.35
CA SER A 38 -12.95 4.46 2.50
C SER A 38 -11.60 3.89 2.09
N PHE A 39 -11.62 2.92 1.17
CA PHE A 39 -10.42 2.33 0.58
C PHE A 39 -9.53 3.35 -0.13
N ILE A 40 -10.11 4.23 -0.96
CA ILE A 40 -9.40 5.29 -1.66
C ILE A 40 -8.74 6.25 -0.66
N LEU A 41 -9.46 6.69 0.36
CA LEU A 41 -8.90 7.58 1.39
C LEU A 41 -7.71 6.95 2.11
N ILE A 42 -7.80 5.66 2.46
CA ILE A 42 -6.69 4.95 3.11
C ILE A 42 -5.50 4.79 2.14
N LEU A 43 -5.74 4.50 0.86
CA LEU A 43 -4.68 4.45 -0.16
C LEU A 43 -3.96 5.79 -0.30
N LEU A 44 -4.70 6.89 -0.39
CA LEU A 44 -4.12 8.24 -0.47
C LEU A 44 -3.33 8.57 0.80
N ALA A 45 -3.85 8.23 1.98
CA ALA A 45 -3.14 8.42 3.25
C ALA A 45 -1.83 7.60 3.32
N ASN A 46 -1.82 6.37 2.82
CA ASN A 46 -0.59 5.57 2.72
C ASN A 46 0.43 6.23 1.79
N GLY A 47 0.01 6.68 0.61
CA GLY A 47 0.89 7.38 -0.33
C GLY A 47 1.52 8.63 0.28
N THR A 48 0.72 9.46 0.96
CA THR A 48 1.20 10.63 1.70
C THR A 48 2.20 10.24 2.79
N THR A 49 1.90 9.19 3.56
CA THR A 49 2.78 8.70 4.62
C THR A 49 4.13 8.25 4.06
N ILE A 50 4.14 7.52 2.95
CA ILE A 50 5.39 7.08 2.29
C ILE A 50 6.22 8.29 1.85
N ILE A 51 5.60 9.28 1.19
CA ILE A 51 6.31 10.49 0.74
C ILE A 51 6.87 11.29 1.91
N ILE A 52 6.11 11.47 3.00
CA ILE A 52 6.58 12.16 4.20
C ILE A 52 7.73 11.40 4.86
N LEU A 53 7.66 10.07 4.95
CA LEU A 53 8.73 9.25 5.50
C LEU A 53 10.02 9.36 4.68
N VAL A 54 9.92 9.32 3.35
CA VAL A 54 11.05 9.53 2.44
C VAL A 54 11.61 10.95 2.62
N GLU A 55 10.76 11.98 2.59
CA GLU A 55 11.18 13.38 2.78
C GLU A 55 11.90 13.55 4.12
N HIS A 56 11.33 13.06 5.21
CA HIS A 56 11.90 13.19 6.55
C HIS A 56 13.27 12.54 6.65
N ARG A 57 13.41 11.32 6.11
CA ARG A 57 14.69 10.59 6.09
C ARG A 57 15.74 11.29 5.22
N MET A 58 15.32 11.96 4.15
CA MET A 58 16.23 12.57 3.19
C MET A 58 16.49 14.07 3.45
N ARG A 59 15.71 14.72 4.32
CA ARG A 59 15.81 16.16 4.60
C ARG A 59 17.20 16.56 5.06
N SER A 60 17.84 15.78 5.92
CA SER A 60 19.20 16.07 6.41
C SER A 60 20.27 15.96 5.32
N VAL A 61 20.09 15.07 4.33
CA VAL A 61 21.06 14.82 3.27
C VAL A 61 20.88 15.82 2.11
N ILE A 62 19.64 16.03 1.65
CA ILE A 62 19.35 16.87 0.48
C ILE A 62 19.47 18.36 0.81
N SER A 63 19.01 18.81 1.98
CA SER A 63 18.94 20.25 2.31
C SER A 63 20.32 20.91 2.49
N LEU A 64 21.31 20.14 2.96
CA LEU A 64 22.66 20.63 3.20
C LEU A 64 23.47 20.76 1.91
N ILE A 65 23.21 19.91 0.91
CA ILE A 65 24.11 19.74 -0.23
C ILE A 65 23.52 20.35 -1.53
N HIS A 66 22.22 20.18 -1.79
CA HIS A 66 21.62 20.60 -3.07
C HIS A 66 20.28 21.32 -2.90
N ARG A 67 20.33 22.66 -2.73
CA ARG A 67 19.13 23.51 -2.59
C ARG A 67 18.14 23.39 -3.77
N LYS A 68 18.64 23.21 -5.01
CA LYS A 68 17.78 23.04 -6.20
C LYS A 68 16.98 21.74 -6.14
N ILE A 69 17.63 20.63 -5.81
CA ILE A 69 16.99 19.33 -5.62
C ILE A 69 15.96 19.38 -4.49
N ALA A 70 16.31 20.01 -3.36
CA ALA A 70 15.36 20.20 -2.25
C ALA A 70 14.11 20.97 -2.68
N ARG A 71 14.26 21.95 -3.59
CA ARG A 71 13.13 22.70 -4.17
C ARG A 71 12.27 21.81 -5.07
N ILE A 72 12.87 21.02 -5.95
CA ILE A 72 12.14 20.10 -6.84
C ILE A 72 11.40 19.04 -6.02
N ALA A 73 12.03 18.44 -5.01
CA ALA A 73 11.38 17.47 -4.12
C ALA A 73 10.14 18.05 -3.41
N ARG A 74 10.24 19.29 -2.90
CA ARG A 74 9.09 20.00 -2.30
C ARG A 74 7.99 20.29 -3.32
N PHE A 75 8.36 20.70 -4.53
CA PHE A 75 7.41 20.92 -5.62
C PHE A 75 6.67 19.62 -5.98
N MET A 76 7.39 18.50 -6.14
CA MET A 76 6.80 17.20 -6.43
C MET A 76 5.84 16.73 -5.33
N LYS A 77 6.16 16.98 -4.06
CA LYS A 77 5.25 16.72 -2.94
C LYS A 77 3.97 17.55 -3.03
N TYR A 78 4.11 18.86 -3.26
CA TYR A 78 2.95 19.75 -3.42
C TYR A 78 2.08 19.30 -4.60
N PHE A 79 2.71 18.99 -5.73
CA PHE A 79 2.01 18.50 -6.92
C PHE A 79 1.29 17.18 -6.65
N TYR A 80 1.92 16.24 -5.95
CA TYR A 80 1.26 15.02 -5.50
C TYR A 80 0.03 15.32 -4.64
N THR A 81 0.14 16.21 -3.65
CA THR A 81 -0.99 16.61 -2.80
C THR A 81 -2.15 17.19 -3.63
N VAL A 82 -1.87 18.02 -4.63
CA VAL A 82 -2.91 18.52 -5.56
C VAL A 82 -3.57 17.36 -6.32
N THR A 83 -2.80 16.38 -6.81
CA THR A 83 -3.38 15.22 -7.48
C THR A 83 -4.25 14.36 -6.57
N GLN A 84 -4.02 14.33 -5.25
CA GLN A 84 -4.91 13.63 -4.32
C GLN A 84 -6.29 14.29 -4.24
N PHE A 85 -6.34 15.63 -4.16
CA PHE A 85 -7.60 16.36 -4.21
C PHE A 85 -8.34 16.12 -5.52
N LEU A 86 -7.62 16.06 -6.64
CA LEU A 86 -8.21 15.73 -7.93
C LEU A 86 -8.82 14.31 -7.95
N VAL A 87 -8.12 13.31 -7.41
CA VAL A 87 -8.64 11.93 -7.30
C VAL A 87 -9.91 11.90 -6.45
N ILE A 88 -9.92 12.58 -5.29
CA ILE A 88 -11.11 12.64 -4.43
C ILE A 88 -12.27 13.33 -5.18
N PHE A 89 -12.00 14.43 -5.86
CA PHE A 89 -13.00 15.15 -6.64
C PHE A 89 -13.59 14.27 -7.76
N CYS A 90 -12.75 13.60 -8.56
CA CYS A 90 -13.22 12.68 -9.60
C CYS A 90 -13.96 11.48 -9.02
N PHE A 91 -13.56 10.97 -7.84
CA PHE A 91 -14.29 9.92 -7.15
C PHE A 91 -15.70 10.38 -6.76
N LEU A 92 -15.85 11.59 -6.21
CA LEU A 92 -17.16 12.12 -5.85
C LEU A 92 -18.08 12.27 -7.07
N LEU A 93 -17.54 12.67 -8.22
CA LEU A 93 -18.29 12.71 -9.48
C LEU A 93 -18.68 11.31 -9.98
N ALA A 94 -17.82 10.32 -9.77
CA ALA A 94 -18.07 8.92 -10.14
C ALA A 94 -18.88 8.16 -9.06
N TYR A 95 -19.22 8.78 -7.93
CA TYR A 95 -19.80 8.07 -6.79
C TYR A 95 -21.18 7.49 -7.13
N GLU A 96 -22.00 8.21 -7.90
CA GLU A 96 -23.29 7.70 -8.37
C GLU A 96 -23.12 6.48 -9.27
N ASP A 97 -22.07 6.43 -10.09
CA ASP A 97 -21.77 5.26 -10.93
C ASP A 97 -21.33 4.04 -10.12
N PHE A 98 -20.72 4.27 -8.97
CA PHE A 98 -20.34 3.22 -8.04
C PHE A 98 -21.51 2.73 -7.20
N ARG A 99 -22.47 3.61 -6.89
CA ARG A 99 -23.66 3.30 -6.11
C ARG A 99 -24.74 2.61 -6.95
N GLU A 100 -25.11 3.21 -8.07
CA GLU A 100 -26.22 2.75 -8.91
C GLU A 100 -25.70 1.90 -10.07
N GLN A 101 -25.73 0.58 -9.88
CA GLN A 101 -25.11 -0.39 -10.80
C GLN A 101 -26.08 -1.37 -11.46
N THR A 102 -27.34 -1.45 -11.01
CA THR A 102 -28.30 -2.47 -11.46
C THR A 102 -28.46 -2.47 -12.97
N ASP A 103 -28.77 -1.31 -13.56
CA ASP A 103 -29.01 -1.18 -15.00
C ASP A 103 -27.75 -1.51 -15.82
N TYR A 104 -26.58 -1.06 -15.35
CA TYR A 104 -25.31 -1.32 -16.02
C TYR A 104 -24.94 -2.81 -16.00
N LYS A 105 -25.17 -3.50 -14.88
CA LYS A 105 -24.92 -4.95 -14.79
C LYS A 105 -25.84 -5.75 -15.70
N LEU A 106 -27.11 -5.32 -15.86
CA LEU A 106 -28.04 -5.93 -16.80
C LEU A 106 -27.59 -5.72 -18.24
N GLN A 107 -27.19 -4.50 -18.61
CA GLN A 107 -26.64 -4.21 -19.94
C GLN A 107 -25.38 -5.02 -20.23
N LEU A 108 -24.46 -5.12 -19.26
CA LEU A 108 -23.23 -5.91 -19.40
C LEU A 108 -23.53 -7.39 -19.69
N ASN A 109 -24.57 -7.94 -19.06
CA ASN A 109 -25.01 -9.31 -19.29
C ASN A 109 -25.58 -9.54 -20.69
N GLU A 110 -26.21 -8.52 -21.27
CA GLU A 110 -26.74 -8.54 -22.64
C GLU A 110 -25.62 -8.39 -23.68
N THR A 111 -24.62 -7.54 -23.43
CA THR A 111 -23.55 -7.22 -24.40
C THR A 111 -22.37 -8.18 -24.35
N ASP A 112 -21.91 -8.55 -23.15
CA ASP A 112 -20.66 -9.29 -22.94
C ASP A 112 -20.91 -10.77 -22.57
N GLY A 113 -22.18 -11.17 -22.52
CA GLY A 113 -22.62 -12.53 -22.22
C GLY A 113 -22.92 -12.76 -20.74
N PRO A 114 -23.29 -14.01 -20.37
CA PRO A 114 -23.83 -14.32 -19.05
C PRO A 114 -22.81 -14.02 -17.94
N ILE A 115 -23.11 -13.02 -17.10
CA ILE A 115 -22.30 -12.72 -15.93
C ILE A 115 -22.74 -13.61 -14.75
N PRO A 116 -21.80 -14.08 -13.90
CA PRO A 116 -22.14 -14.88 -12.73
C PRO A 116 -23.12 -14.20 -11.78
N ASN A 117 -24.08 -14.96 -11.24
CA ASN A 117 -25.15 -14.45 -10.37
C ASN A 117 -24.63 -13.64 -9.17
N PHE A 118 -23.47 -13.97 -8.62
CA PHE A 118 -22.89 -13.25 -7.49
C PHE A 118 -22.45 -11.81 -7.84
N ILE A 119 -22.19 -11.50 -9.12
CA ILE A 119 -21.80 -10.14 -9.55
C ILE A 119 -22.97 -9.18 -9.45
N TYR A 120 -24.21 -9.67 -9.53
CA TYR A 120 -25.41 -8.86 -9.36
C TYR A 120 -25.60 -8.33 -7.93
N CYS A 121 -24.98 -8.96 -6.94
CA CYS A 121 -25.06 -8.50 -5.55
C CYS A 121 -24.51 -7.08 -5.38
N GLU A 122 -25.08 -6.33 -4.43
CA GLU A 122 -24.65 -4.96 -4.08
C GLU A 122 -23.18 -4.89 -3.62
N ASN A 123 -22.66 -6.02 -3.16
CA ASN A 123 -21.28 -6.17 -2.67
C ASN A 123 -20.24 -6.17 -3.78
N CYS A 124 -20.68 -6.33 -5.03
CA CYS A 124 -19.83 -6.38 -6.21
C CYS A 124 -19.93 -5.07 -6.98
N LEU A 125 -18.83 -4.33 -7.00
CA LEU A 125 -18.69 -3.10 -7.74
C LEU A 125 -18.09 -3.37 -9.12
N VAL A 126 -18.82 -3.09 -10.19
CA VAL A 126 -18.34 -3.17 -11.57
C VAL A 126 -17.95 -1.76 -12.02
N PHE A 127 -16.76 -1.59 -12.57
CA PHE A 127 -16.35 -0.30 -13.13
C PHE A 127 -17.05 -0.06 -14.48
N LYS A 128 -17.83 1.02 -14.59
CA LYS A 128 -18.52 1.40 -15.84
C LYS A 128 -17.52 1.88 -16.89
N LEU A 129 -17.38 1.16 -18.00
CA LEU A 129 -16.39 1.41 -19.06
C LEU A 129 -16.74 2.59 -19.97
N ASP A 130 -17.99 3.01 -19.90
CA ASP A 130 -18.64 3.97 -20.80
C ASP A 130 -19.04 5.25 -20.04
N SER A 131 -18.89 5.27 -18.71
CA SER A 131 -19.02 6.50 -17.93
C SER A 131 -17.76 7.36 -18.00
N GLN A 132 -17.93 8.59 -18.48
CA GLN A 132 -16.86 9.60 -18.46
C GLN A 132 -16.35 9.90 -17.06
N ASN A 133 -17.22 9.85 -16.03
CA ASN A 133 -16.83 10.12 -14.65
C ASN A 133 -15.91 9.01 -14.11
N THR A 134 -16.27 7.74 -14.36
CA THR A 134 -15.43 6.59 -13.99
C THR A 134 -14.08 6.61 -14.73
N ILE A 135 -14.07 6.97 -16.02
CA ILE A 135 -12.84 7.14 -16.80
C ILE A 135 -11.96 8.26 -16.22
N ASN A 136 -12.53 9.41 -15.91
CA ASN A 136 -11.80 10.53 -15.31
C ASN A 136 -11.21 10.16 -13.94
N PHE A 137 -11.94 9.39 -13.14
CA PHE A 137 -11.44 8.84 -11.88
C PHE A 137 -10.26 7.87 -12.10
N ALA A 138 -10.35 6.98 -13.08
CA ALA A 138 -9.26 6.06 -13.42
C ALA A 138 -8.00 6.83 -13.87
N ILE A 139 -8.14 7.80 -14.77
CA ILE A 139 -7.02 8.62 -15.28
C ILE A 139 -6.35 9.40 -14.14
N SER A 140 -7.14 10.10 -13.32
CA SER A 140 -6.61 10.88 -12.19
C SER A 140 -5.90 9.99 -11.17
N SER A 141 -6.43 8.80 -10.91
CA SER A 141 -5.82 7.80 -10.02
C SER A 141 -4.48 7.28 -10.56
N THR A 142 -4.43 6.89 -11.83
CA THR A 142 -3.18 6.48 -12.51
C THR A 142 -2.15 7.59 -12.47
N PHE A 143 -2.54 8.82 -12.78
CA PHE A 143 -1.65 9.97 -12.75
C PHE A 143 -1.09 10.23 -11.35
N SER A 144 -1.92 10.18 -10.31
CA SER A 144 -1.52 10.33 -8.91
C SER A 144 -0.46 9.29 -8.48
N VAL A 145 -0.65 8.02 -8.84
CA VAL A 145 0.33 6.95 -8.56
C VAL A 145 1.65 7.18 -9.28
N LEU A 146 1.62 7.60 -10.55
CA LEU A 146 2.83 7.90 -11.31
C LEU A 146 3.59 9.09 -10.72
N ILE A 147 2.90 10.16 -10.32
CA ILE A 147 3.52 11.31 -9.66
C ILE A 147 4.13 10.91 -8.31
N ALA A 148 3.44 10.09 -7.51
CA ALA A 148 3.99 9.57 -6.26
C ALA A 148 5.28 8.78 -6.48
N GLY A 149 5.26 7.84 -7.44
CA GLY A 149 6.43 7.02 -7.79
C GLY A 149 7.62 7.88 -8.24
N ASN A 150 7.38 8.84 -9.14
CA ASN A 150 8.43 9.76 -9.60
C ASN A 150 8.98 10.64 -8.47
N ALA A 151 8.11 11.16 -7.59
CA ALA A 151 8.54 11.96 -6.44
C ALA A 151 9.46 11.15 -5.49
N ILE A 152 9.05 9.92 -5.19
CA ILE A 152 9.79 9.00 -4.31
C ILE A 152 11.15 8.64 -4.94
N LEU A 153 11.17 8.23 -6.21
CA LEU A 153 12.39 7.87 -6.92
C LEU A 153 13.35 9.05 -7.00
N LEU A 154 12.87 10.23 -7.38
CA LEU A 154 13.69 11.42 -7.46
C LEU A 154 14.34 11.76 -6.12
N MET A 155 13.58 11.72 -5.02
CA MET A 155 14.11 11.97 -3.67
C MET A 155 15.16 10.93 -3.26
N ALA A 156 14.92 9.65 -3.57
CA ALA A 156 15.85 8.57 -3.24
C ALA A 156 17.15 8.66 -4.06
N PHE A 157 17.06 8.82 -5.38
CA PHE A 157 18.21 8.97 -6.26
C PHE A 157 19.05 10.21 -5.93
N SER A 158 18.38 11.34 -5.70
CA SER A 158 19.09 12.57 -5.38
C SER A 158 19.87 12.47 -4.07
N SER A 159 19.34 11.72 -3.12
CA SER A 159 20.04 11.48 -1.86
C SER A 159 21.21 10.52 -1.99
N TYR A 160 21.09 9.51 -2.85
CA TYR A 160 22.20 8.65 -3.21
C TYR A 160 23.36 9.48 -3.78
N TYR A 161 23.04 10.35 -4.75
CA TYR A 161 24.03 11.22 -5.40
C TYR A 161 24.66 12.22 -4.42
N ALA A 162 23.85 12.85 -3.56
CA ALA A 162 24.35 13.78 -2.53
C ALA A 162 25.32 13.07 -1.56
N LEU A 163 25.02 11.83 -1.18
CA LEU A 163 25.85 11.05 -0.27
C LEU A 163 27.12 10.48 -0.93
N SER A 164 27.11 10.26 -2.26
CA SER A 164 28.29 9.83 -3.00
C SER A 164 29.25 10.98 -3.33
N SER A 165 28.72 12.19 -3.55
CA SER A 165 29.52 13.35 -3.99
C SER A 165 30.19 14.12 -2.85
N ASN A 166 29.56 14.23 -1.67
CA ASN A 166 30.04 15.09 -0.60
C ASN A 166 30.30 14.36 0.72
N SER A 167 31.37 13.55 0.73
CA SER A 167 31.89 12.87 1.93
C SER A 167 32.51 13.82 2.97
N ALA A 168 32.71 15.09 2.65
CA ALA A 168 33.41 16.05 3.50
C ALA A 168 32.58 16.63 4.67
N ILE A 169 31.25 16.67 4.55
CA ILE A 169 30.37 17.28 5.57
C ILE A 169 30.08 16.33 6.74
N PHE A 170 30.10 15.03 6.48
CA PHE A 170 29.73 14.00 7.45
C PHE A 170 30.94 13.17 7.85
N SER A 171 31.02 12.80 9.14
CA SER A 171 32.02 11.83 9.59
C SER A 171 31.88 10.50 8.82
N LYS A 172 33.00 9.76 8.67
CA LYS A 172 32.99 8.43 8.03
C LYS A 172 31.93 7.49 8.65
N ARG A 173 31.75 7.56 9.98
CA ARG A 173 30.74 6.79 10.71
C ARG A 173 29.31 7.20 10.32
N THR A 174 29.05 8.50 10.20
CA THR A 174 27.74 9.03 9.78
C THR A 174 27.41 8.62 8.34
N ILE A 175 28.37 8.67 7.42
CA ILE A 175 28.18 8.27 6.01
C ILE A 175 27.80 6.79 5.92
N LEU A 176 28.48 5.90 6.65
CA LEU A 176 28.15 4.47 6.66
C LEU A 176 26.72 4.21 7.15
N VAL A 177 26.31 4.94 8.19
CA VAL A 177 24.94 4.86 8.72
C VAL A 177 23.93 5.35 7.67
N GLN A 178 24.17 6.50 7.04
CA GLN A 178 23.29 7.04 5.98
C GLN A 178 23.18 6.11 4.77
N LYS A 179 24.29 5.49 4.32
CA LYS A 179 24.27 4.51 3.22
C LYS A 179 23.44 3.27 3.58
N SER A 180 23.59 2.75 4.80
CA SER A 180 22.78 1.63 5.28
C SER A 180 21.29 1.97 5.35
N PHE A 181 20.94 3.19 5.78
CA PHE A 181 19.55 3.66 5.79
C PHE A 181 18.99 3.82 4.39
N LEU A 182 19.76 4.39 3.47
CA LEU A 182 19.35 4.58 2.09
C LEU A 182 19.11 3.23 1.38
N GLN A 183 19.95 2.23 1.63
CA GLN A 183 19.74 0.87 1.12
C GLN A 183 18.43 0.26 1.65
N SER A 184 18.16 0.40 2.96
CA SER A 184 16.89 -0.02 3.56
C SER A 184 15.69 0.69 2.90
N LEU A 185 15.82 1.99 2.65
CA LEU A 185 14.79 2.79 2.00
C LEU A 185 14.50 2.33 0.56
N PHE A 186 15.53 2.07 -0.24
CA PHE A 186 15.36 1.56 -1.61
C PHE A 186 14.64 0.21 -1.63
N ILE A 187 14.97 -0.68 -0.70
CA ILE A 187 14.27 -1.97 -0.56
C ILE A 187 12.79 -1.74 -0.21
N GLN A 188 12.50 -0.85 0.75
CA GLN A 188 11.12 -0.51 1.11
C GLN A 188 10.33 0.10 -0.05
N ILE A 189 10.93 1.04 -0.79
CA ILE A 189 10.33 1.63 -1.99
C ILE A 189 10.04 0.54 -3.02
N GLY A 190 11.00 -0.36 -3.28
CA GLY A 190 10.82 -1.48 -4.21
C GLY A 190 9.64 -2.37 -3.85
N VAL A 191 9.49 -2.72 -2.57
CA VAL A 191 8.32 -3.49 -2.09
C VAL A 191 7.02 -2.74 -2.34
N HIS A 192 6.93 -1.45 -2.02
CA HIS A 192 5.71 -0.68 -2.29
C HIS A 192 5.44 -0.51 -3.78
N MET A 193 6.47 -0.33 -4.63
CA MET A 193 6.26 -0.24 -6.08
C MET A 193 5.74 -1.56 -6.66
N LEU A 194 6.31 -2.68 -6.24
CA LEU A 194 5.96 -4.00 -6.76
C LEU A 194 4.63 -4.53 -6.21
N PHE A 195 4.40 -4.40 -4.90
CA PHE A 195 3.24 -5.00 -4.24
C PHE A 195 2.06 -4.05 -4.09
N LEU A 196 2.23 -2.73 -4.20
CA LEU A 196 1.13 -1.77 -4.08
C LEU A 196 0.88 -1.01 -5.39
N ALA A 197 1.90 -0.38 -5.96
CA ALA A 197 1.71 0.46 -7.15
C ALA A 197 1.43 -0.37 -8.41
N ALA A 198 2.16 -1.46 -8.64
CA ALA A 198 2.00 -2.27 -9.86
C ALA A 198 0.60 -2.90 -10.00
N PRO A 199 -0.02 -3.51 -8.96
CA PRO A 199 -1.40 -3.97 -9.04
C PRO A 199 -2.40 -2.87 -9.42
N ILE A 200 -2.30 -1.70 -8.76
CA ILE A 200 -3.19 -0.55 -9.04
C ILE A 200 -3.02 -0.06 -10.48
N LEU A 201 -1.76 0.12 -10.91
CA LEU A 201 -1.46 0.60 -12.26
C LEU A 201 -1.94 -0.39 -13.32
N PHE A 202 -1.71 -1.69 -13.12
CA PHE A 202 -2.15 -2.71 -14.06
C PHE A 202 -3.69 -2.78 -14.14
N PHE A 203 -4.39 -2.72 -13.01
CA PHE A 203 -5.85 -2.67 -12.97
C PHE A 203 -6.41 -1.50 -13.78
N PHE A 204 -5.96 -0.27 -13.49
CA PHE A 204 -6.46 0.91 -14.21
C PHE A 204 -5.98 0.97 -15.67
N PHE A 205 -4.77 0.51 -15.96
CA PHE A 205 -4.27 0.46 -17.33
C PHE A 205 -5.10 -0.49 -18.20
N ALA A 206 -5.40 -1.68 -17.67
CA ALA A 206 -6.22 -2.65 -18.37
C ALA A 206 -7.69 -2.18 -18.49
N PHE A 207 -8.21 -1.45 -17.50
CA PHE A 207 -9.49 -0.76 -17.60
C PHE A 207 -9.50 0.31 -18.71
N LEU A 208 -8.53 1.21 -18.72
CA LEU A 208 -8.44 2.32 -19.69
C LEU A 208 -8.24 1.84 -21.13
N LEU A 209 -7.50 0.74 -21.32
CA LEU A 209 -7.29 0.12 -22.63
C LEU A 209 -8.38 -0.90 -23.01
N ARG A 210 -9.38 -1.11 -22.15
CA ARG A 210 -10.45 -2.10 -22.35
C ARG A 210 -9.90 -3.48 -22.71
N LEU A 211 -8.83 -3.90 -22.03
CA LEU A 211 -8.20 -5.18 -22.31
C LEU A 211 -9.14 -6.32 -21.91
N SER A 212 -9.30 -7.31 -22.79
CA SER A 212 -9.95 -8.56 -22.41
C SER A 212 -9.12 -9.26 -21.33
N MET A 213 -9.72 -9.37 -20.15
CA MET A 213 -9.09 -9.90 -18.95
C MET A 213 -9.11 -11.44 -18.89
N GLU A 214 -9.77 -12.10 -19.85
CA GLU A 214 -9.85 -13.57 -19.91
C GLU A 214 -8.48 -14.25 -20.02
N LYS A 215 -7.53 -13.63 -20.72
CA LYS A 215 -6.17 -14.16 -20.84
C LYS A 215 -5.29 -13.82 -19.64
N TRP A 216 -5.69 -12.83 -18.83
CA TRP A 216 -4.90 -12.26 -17.74
C TRP A 216 -5.43 -12.64 -16.35
N GLN A 217 -6.39 -13.56 -16.26
CA GLN A 217 -7.05 -13.89 -14.99
C GLN A 217 -6.06 -14.32 -13.91
N ILE A 218 -5.19 -15.30 -14.20
CA ILE A 218 -4.19 -15.81 -13.23
C ILE A 218 -3.28 -14.67 -12.76
N PHE A 219 -2.86 -13.82 -13.68
CA PHE A 219 -1.99 -12.69 -13.38
C PHE A 219 -2.69 -11.64 -12.50
N MET A 220 -3.97 -11.35 -12.75
CA MET A 220 -4.78 -10.46 -11.92
C MET A 220 -4.97 -10.99 -10.50
N HIS A 221 -5.23 -12.29 -10.35
CA HIS A 221 -5.32 -12.92 -9.03
C HIS A 221 -3.98 -12.82 -8.28
N PHE A 222 -2.86 -13.08 -8.97
CA PHE A 222 -1.52 -12.91 -8.39
C PHE A 222 -1.28 -11.46 -7.93
N LEU A 223 -1.57 -10.46 -8.78
CA LEU A 223 -1.44 -9.05 -8.42
C LEU A 223 -2.34 -8.65 -7.25
N THR A 224 -3.53 -9.21 -7.18
CA THR A 224 -4.46 -9.02 -6.05
C THR A 224 -3.85 -9.57 -4.75
N ILE A 225 -3.25 -10.76 -4.78
CA ILE A 225 -2.53 -11.31 -3.61
C ILE A 225 -1.34 -10.43 -3.22
N CYS A 226 -0.55 -9.97 -4.19
CA CYS A 226 0.54 -9.02 -3.92
C CYS A 226 0.03 -7.76 -3.22
N PHE A 227 -1.09 -7.22 -3.71
CA PHE A 227 -1.76 -6.07 -3.13
C PHE A 227 -2.18 -6.29 -1.68
N PHE A 228 -2.79 -7.44 -1.36
CA PHE A 228 -3.18 -7.77 0.01
C PHE A 228 -1.99 -7.94 0.95
N GLN A 229 -0.85 -8.44 0.46
CA GLN A 229 0.32 -8.80 1.28
C GLN A 229 1.40 -7.70 1.37
N HIS A 230 1.21 -6.55 0.72
CA HIS A 230 2.25 -5.53 0.59
C HIS A 230 2.84 -5.04 1.95
N GLY A 231 2.05 -4.94 3.02
CA GLY A 231 2.53 -4.46 4.32
C GLY A 231 3.19 -5.55 5.17
N SER A 232 2.80 -6.82 5.04
CA SER A 232 3.55 -7.99 5.52
C SER A 232 4.96 -7.97 4.92
N PHE A 233 5.07 -7.85 3.60
CA PHE A 233 6.35 -7.75 2.91
C PHE A 233 7.13 -6.49 3.29
N SER A 234 6.46 -5.33 3.45
CA SER A 234 7.11 -4.09 3.89
C SER A 234 7.68 -4.22 5.31
N THR A 235 6.97 -4.91 6.21
CA THR A 235 7.42 -5.19 7.57
C THR A 235 8.63 -6.13 7.57
N ILE A 236 8.59 -7.21 6.78
CA ILE A 236 9.71 -8.14 6.62
C ILE A 236 10.95 -7.40 6.07
N ALA A 237 10.76 -6.56 5.04
CA ALA A 237 11.82 -5.74 4.48
C ALA A 237 12.43 -4.79 5.52
N MET A 238 11.59 -4.13 6.33
CA MET A 238 12.03 -3.26 7.40
C MET A 238 12.85 -4.02 8.47
N LEU A 239 12.36 -5.17 8.94
CA LEU A 239 13.02 -5.98 9.96
C LEU A 239 14.35 -6.56 9.46
N SER A 240 14.41 -6.93 8.19
CA SER A 240 15.60 -7.52 7.58
C SER A 240 16.72 -6.49 7.36
N THR A 241 16.35 -5.25 7.05
CA THR A 241 17.31 -4.19 6.69
C THR A 241 17.71 -3.30 7.87
N ASN A 242 16.87 -3.19 8.91
CA ASN A 242 17.15 -2.34 10.06
C ASN A 242 17.79 -3.14 11.22
N LYS A 243 19.13 -3.11 11.29
CA LYS A 243 19.91 -3.79 12.35
C LYS A 243 19.49 -3.38 13.77
N GLN A 244 19.12 -2.11 13.98
CA GLN A 244 18.71 -1.62 15.30
C GLN A 244 17.36 -2.20 15.70
N LEU A 245 16.39 -2.15 14.78
CA LEU A 245 15.06 -2.72 15.00
C LEU A 245 15.15 -4.23 15.26
N LYS A 246 15.94 -4.95 14.46
CA LYS A 246 16.20 -6.38 14.66
C LYS A 246 16.79 -6.68 16.04
N ARG A 247 17.79 -5.91 16.49
CA ARG A 247 18.41 -6.07 17.82
C ARG A 247 17.41 -5.83 18.95
N ASN A 248 16.64 -4.75 18.88
CA ASN A 248 15.62 -4.43 19.88
C ASN A 248 14.53 -5.52 19.94
N LEU A 249 14.10 -6.03 18.79
CA LEU A 249 13.08 -7.07 18.69
C LEU A 249 13.59 -8.39 19.31
N ILE A 250 14.83 -8.79 19.01
CA ILE A 250 15.47 -9.97 19.63
C ILE A 250 15.58 -9.79 21.15
N GLN A 251 15.98 -8.60 21.63
CA GLN A 251 16.06 -8.32 23.07
C GLN A 251 14.68 -8.39 23.75
N PHE A 252 13.65 -7.87 23.11
CA PHE A 252 12.27 -7.94 23.59
C PHE A 252 11.80 -9.40 23.71
N PHE A 253 11.96 -10.21 22.66
CA PHE A 253 11.59 -11.63 22.70
C PHE A 253 12.42 -12.43 23.70
N ARG A 254 13.70 -12.10 23.89
CA ARG A 254 14.52 -12.70 24.96
C ARG A 254 13.97 -12.39 26.34
N LYS A 255 13.56 -11.15 26.61
CA LYS A 255 12.94 -10.75 27.89
C LYS A 255 11.62 -11.47 28.12
N ILE A 256 10.76 -11.60 27.09
CA ILE A 256 9.50 -12.36 27.20
C ILE A 256 9.80 -13.82 27.51
N ARG A 257 10.71 -14.46 26.76
CA ARG A 257 11.08 -15.86 26.98
C ARG A 257 11.63 -16.08 28.39
N GLN A 258 12.45 -15.16 28.89
CA GLN A 258 12.95 -15.20 30.27
C GLN A 258 11.82 -15.10 31.31
N ARG A 259 10.83 -14.22 31.10
CA ARG A 259 9.67 -14.09 31.99
C ARG A 259 8.77 -15.33 31.97
N LEU A 260 8.53 -15.91 30.80
CA LEU A 260 7.75 -17.15 30.66
C LEU A 260 8.44 -18.33 31.33
N ASN A 261 9.75 -18.50 31.13
CA ASN A 261 10.54 -19.54 31.80
C ASN A 261 10.63 -19.33 33.32
N TRP A 262 10.68 -18.07 33.78
CA TRP A 262 10.67 -17.78 35.21
C TRP A 262 9.32 -18.14 35.85
N SER A 263 8.20 -17.78 35.19
CA SER A 263 6.84 -18.15 35.59
C SER A 263 6.66 -19.67 35.66
N SER A 264 7.13 -20.42 34.66
CA SER A 264 6.99 -21.88 34.65
C SER A 264 7.79 -22.54 35.76
N ASN A 265 9.00 -22.04 36.05
CA ASN A 265 9.84 -22.58 37.12
C ASN A 265 9.29 -22.26 38.51
N THR A 266 8.73 -21.07 38.72
CA THR A 266 8.10 -20.72 40.02
C THR A 266 6.82 -21.52 40.27
N GLU A 267 6.03 -21.80 39.23
CA GLU A 267 4.85 -22.64 39.34
C GLU A 267 5.20 -24.11 39.61
N ALA A 268 6.27 -24.63 38.98
CA ALA A 268 6.80 -25.97 39.23
C ALA A 268 7.36 -26.11 40.66
N ASP A 269 8.13 -25.14 41.13
CA ASP A 269 8.68 -25.13 42.50
C ASP A 269 7.58 -25.06 43.57
N ASN A 270 6.53 -24.28 43.33
CA ASN A 270 5.39 -24.19 44.26
C ASN A 270 4.59 -25.50 44.29
N LYS A 271 4.41 -26.19 43.15
CA LYS A 271 3.80 -27.53 43.12
C LYS A 271 4.64 -28.56 43.87
N LEU A 272 5.96 -28.55 43.69
CA LEU A 272 6.86 -29.46 44.42
C LEU A 272 6.82 -29.20 45.93
N ARG A 273 6.88 -27.94 46.37
CA ARG A 273 6.75 -27.60 47.80
C ARG A 273 5.44 -28.08 48.41
N ASN A 274 4.33 -28.00 47.68
CA ASN A 274 3.04 -28.46 48.17
C ASN A 274 2.92 -30.00 48.22
N ILE A 275 3.67 -30.73 47.39
CA ILE A 275 3.72 -32.20 47.42
C ILE A 275 4.58 -32.70 48.59
N PHE A 276 5.66 -31.99 48.94
CA PHE A 276 6.55 -32.33 50.06
C PHE A 276 6.13 -31.74 51.42
N ALA A 277 5.00 -31.02 51.47
CA ALA A 277 4.44 -30.43 52.70
C ALA A 277 3.30 -31.28 53.32
N VAL A 278 3.09 -32.50 52.82
CA VAL A 278 2.18 -33.53 53.37
C VAL A 278 3.02 -34.66 53.93
#